data_AF-A0A936S8S4-F1
#
_entry.id   AF-A0A936S8S4-F1
#
_cell.length_a   1.000
_cell.length_b   1.000
_cell.length_c   1.000
_cell.angle_alpha   90.00
_cell.angle_beta   90.00
_cell.angle_gamma   90.00
#
_symmetry.space_group_name_H-M   'P 1'
#
loop_
_entity.id
_entity.type
_entity.pdbx_description
1 polymer ?
#
loop_
_entity_poly.entity_id
_entity_poly.type
_entity_poly.pdbx_seq_one_letter_code
_entity_poly.pdbx_strand_id
1 'polypeptide(L)'
;MLSLIIRIAGVLLLGAIAMVVVSWASMSAITAGTFSLLFGALVSGGIYLVFGVIAGLFWPRGYISGGLSLASPIIIFTCLYVLFSGFAPRFIAIDLPILAICTFSAVLGCFIGKRLTNLYIGRTN
;
A
#
# COMPACT_ATOMS: atom_id res chain seq x y z
N MET A 1 7.85 -26.96 4.30
CA MET A 1 8.00 -25.77 3.44
C MET A 1 6.66 -25.26 2.88
N LEU A 2 5.80 -26.11 2.32
CA LEU A 2 4.49 -25.69 1.78
C LEU A 2 3.58 -24.96 2.81
N SER A 3 3.51 -25.45 4.04
CA SER A 3 2.67 -24.84 5.09
C SER A 3 3.15 -23.45 5.54
N LEU A 4 4.46 -23.17 5.45
CA LEU A 4 5.03 -21.86 5.78
C LEU A 4 4.69 -20.83 4.69
N ILE A 5 4.79 -21.23 3.42
CA ILE A 5 4.45 -20.39 2.26
C ILE A 5 2.97 -20.02 2.29
N ILE A 6 2.08 -20.98 2.59
CA ILE A 6 0.63 -20.74 2.70
C ILE A 6 0.31 -19.76 3.83
N ARG A 7 0.98 -19.88 4.99
CA ARG A 7 0.79 -18.96 6.12
C ARG A 7 1.26 -17.54 5.78
N ILE A 8 2.42 -17.41 5.14
CA ILE A 8 2.95 -16.10 4.71
C ILE A 8 2.03 -15.48 3.65
N ALA A 9 1.60 -16.25 2.66
CA ALA A 9 0.65 -15.79 1.65
C ALA A 9 -0.69 -15.36 2.28
N GLY A 10 -1.18 -16.10 3.27
CA GLY A 10 -2.38 -15.76 4.03
C GLY A 10 -2.25 -14.44 4.80
N VAL A 11 -1.12 -14.21 5.48
CA VAL A 11 -0.86 -12.95 6.20
C VAL A 11 -0.72 -11.77 5.25
N LEU A 12 -0.04 -11.96 4.11
CA LEU A 12 0.06 -10.92 3.07
C LEU A 12 -1.30 -10.61 2.44
N LEU A 13 -2.14 -11.62 2.21
CA LEU A 13 -3.51 -11.44 1.72
C LEU A 13 -4.39 -10.69 2.73
N LEU A 14 -4.35 -11.09 4.00
CA LEU A 14 -5.10 -10.42 5.08
C LEU A 14 -4.66 -8.96 5.22
N GLY A 15 -3.36 -8.73 5.12
CA GLY A 15 -2.76 -7.39 5.12
C GLY A 15 -3.21 -6.53 3.94
N ALA A 16 -3.25 -7.11 2.73
CA ALA A 16 -3.77 -6.42 1.54
C ALA A 16 -5.24 -6.04 1.68
N ILE A 17 -6.07 -6.92 2.24
CA ILE A 17 -7.47 -6.62 2.52
C ILE A 17 -7.58 -5.49 3.55
N ALA A 18 -6.82 -5.57 4.65
CA ALA A 18 -6.81 -4.52 5.68
C ALA A 18 -6.36 -3.15 5.11
N MET A 19 -5.35 -3.13 4.23
CA MET A 19 -4.89 -1.92 3.55
C MET A 19 -5.99 -1.27 2.71
N VAL A 20 -6.71 -2.07 1.92
CA VAL A 20 -7.83 -1.58 1.10
C VAL A 20 -8.95 -1.04 1.97
N VAL A 21 -9.33 -1.76 3.04
CA VAL A 21 -10.39 -1.35 3.95
C VAL A 21 -10.06 -0.03 4.66
N VAL A 22 -8.84 0.10 5.20
CA VAL A 22 -8.44 1.33 5.93
C VAL A 22 -8.31 2.52 4.99
N SER A 23 -7.79 2.30 3.77
CA SER A 23 -7.68 3.39 2.79
C SER A 23 -9.05 3.85 2.31
N TRP A 24 -9.99 2.93 2.10
CA TRP A 24 -11.36 3.25 1.74
C TRP A 24 -12.10 3.98 2.86
N ALA A 25 -11.93 3.52 4.11
CA ALA A 25 -12.46 4.21 5.29
C ALA A 25 -11.91 5.63 5.43
N SER A 26 -10.61 5.82 5.16
CA SER A 26 -9.95 7.13 5.19
C SER A 26 -10.50 8.06 4.11
N MET A 27 -10.64 7.58 2.86
CA MET A 27 -11.24 8.34 1.76
C MET A 27 -12.70 8.71 2.04
N SER A 28 -13.48 7.77 2.56
CA SER A 28 -14.88 7.99 2.94
C SER A 28 -15.00 9.06 4.04
N ALA A 29 -14.15 9.01 5.06
CA ALA A 29 -14.15 9.98 6.15
C ALA A 29 -13.66 11.38 5.73
N ILE A 30 -12.73 11.47 4.77
CA ILE A 30 -12.36 12.74 4.14
C ILE A 30 -13.57 13.31 3.36
N THR A 31 -14.26 12.45 2.59
CA THR A 31 -15.41 12.85 1.78
C THR A 31 -16.59 13.31 2.64
N ALA A 32 -16.77 12.72 3.82
CA ALA A 32 -17.77 13.11 4.80
C ALA A 32 -17.39 14.38 5.61
N GLY A 33 -16.20 14.94 5.40
CA GLY A 33 -15.70 16.11 6.11
C GLY A 33 -15.32 15.86 7.58
N THR A 34 -15.28 14.59 7.99
CA THR A 34 -14.94 14.17 9.37
C THR A 34 -13.44 14.18 9.65
N PHE A 35 -12.60 14.15 8.61
CA PHE A 35 -11.14 14.22 8.72
C PHE A 35 -10.52 15.20 7.72
N SER A 36 -9.36 15.76 8.09
CA SER A 36 -8.54 16.50 7.13
C SER A 36 -7.89 15.54 6.13
N LEU A 37 -7.76 15.99 4.89
CA LEU A 37 -7.13 15.26 3.79
C LEU A 37 -5.70 14.79 4.15
N LEU A 38 -5.01 15.61 4.95
CA LEU A 38 -3.67 15.37 5.46
C LEU A 38 -3.63 14.19 6.45
N PHE A 39 -4.64 14.06 7.32
CA PHE A 39 -4.70 12.96 8.28
C PHE A 39 -5.01 11.62 7.62
N GLY A 40 -5.97 11.59 6.68
CA GLY A 40 -6.28 10.35 5.94
C GLY A 40 -5.12 9.90 5.04
N ALA A 41 -4.40 10.85 4.44
CA ALA A 41 -3.18 10.55 3.69
C ALA A 41 -2.05 9.99 4.56
N LEU A 42 -1.87 10.52 5.78
CA LEU A 42 -0.87 10.03 6.75
C LEU A 42 -1.16 8.60 7.20
N VAL A 43 -2.41 8.31 7.58
CA VAL A 43 -2.81 6.96 8.02
C VAL A 43 -2.66 5.96 6.87
N SER A 44 -3.19 6.29 5.70
CA SER A 44 -3.14 5.39 4.53
C SER A 44 -1.69 5.17 4.07
N GLY A 45 -0.92 6.25 3.92
CA GLY A 45 0.49 6.19 3.53
C GLY A 45 1.36 5.44 4.53
N GLY A 46 1.11 5.58 5.83
CA GLY A 46 1.83 4.86 6.89
C GLY A 46 1.63 3.35 6.81
N ILE A 47 0.40 2.89 6.55
CA ILE A 47 0.10 1.46 6.44
C ILE A 47 0.76 0.87 5.19
N TYR A 48 0.68 1.55 4.04
CA TYR A 48 1.38 1.11 2.83
C TYR A 48 2.90 1.07 3.00
N LEU A 49 3.47 1.96 3.81
CA LEU A 49 4.89 1.94 4.13
C LEU A 49 5.27 0.71 4.96
N VAL A 50 4.51 0.39 6.02
CA VAL A 50 4.76 -0.79 6.88
C VAL A 50 4.66 -2.09 6.06
N PHE A 51 3.60 -2.25 5.28
CA PHE A 51 3.44 -3.44 4.44
C PHE A 51 4.44 -3.52 3.30
N GLY A 52 4.84 -2.36 2.75
CA GLY A 52 5.98 -2.27 1.85
C GLY A 52 7.26 -2.82 2.49
N VAL A 53 7.58 -2.42 3.72
CA VAL A 53 8.76 -2.94 4.45
C VAL A 53 8.69 -4.45 4.59
N ILE A 54 7.55 -4.98 5.02
CA ILE A 54 7.34 -6.43 5.15
C ILE A 54 7.56 -7.14 3.81
N ALA A 55 6.94 -6.66 2.73
CA ALA A 55 7.11 -7.24 1.41
C ALA A 55 8.57 -7.17 0.91
N GLY A 56 9.26 -6.06 1.16
CA GLY A 56 10.68 -5.89 0.83
C GLY A 56 11.59 -6.84 1.60
N LEU A 57 11.22 -7.23 2.82
CA LEU A 57 11.95 -8.20 3.62
C LEU A 57 11.87 -9.61 3.01
N PHE A 58 10.68 -10.03 2.58
CA PHE A 58 10.44 -11.36 2.02
C PHE A 58 10.79 -11.47 0.51
N TRP A 59 10.74 -10.37 -0.24
CA TRP A 59 10.96 -10.35 -1.69
C TRP A 59 11.97 -9.25 -2.14
N PRO A 60 13.25 -9.38 -1.78
CA PRO A 60 14.25 -8.33 -2.01
C PRO A 60 14.66 -8.12 -3.49
N ARG A 61 14.35 -9.07 -4.39
CA ARG A 61 14.79 -9.04 -5.79
C ARG A 61 14.02 -8.05 -6.67
N GLY A 62 12.88 -7.53 -6.22
CA GLY A 62 12.03 -6.62 -7.01
C GLY A 62 11.26 -5.63 -6.15
N TYR A 63 11.94 -4.69 -5.50
CA TYR A 63 11.29 -3.72 -4.61
C TYR A 63 10.31 -2.78 -5.34
N ILE A 64 10.61 -2.41 -6.60
CA ILE A 64 9.71 -1.60 -7.42
C ILE A 64 8.48 -2.41 -7.82
N SER A 65 8.67 -3.64 -8.31
CA SER A 65 7.55 -4.52 -8.69
C SER A 65 6.72 -4.96 -7.49
N GLY A 66 7.33 -5.15 -6.32
CA GLY A 66 6.66 -5.46 -5.05
C GLY A 66 5.89 -4.28 -4.47
N GLY A 67 6.45 -3.07 -4.54
CA GLY A 67 5.72 -1.85 -4.16
C GLY A 67 4.53 -1.56 -5.07
N LEU A 68 4.72 -1.73 -6.39
CA LEU A 68 3.65 -1.58 -7.37
C LEU A 68 2.58 -2.66 -7.22
N SER A 69 2.95 -3.93 -6.97
CA SER A 69 1.97 -5.00 -6.77
C SER A 69 1.12 -4.80 -5.51
N LEU A 70 1.70 -4.23 -4.45
CA LEU A 70 0.96 -3.83 -3.24
C LEU A 70 -0.03 -2.70 -3.51
N ALA A 71 0.34 -1.72 -4.34
CA ALA A 71 -0.52 -0.59 -4.67
C ALA A 71 -1.52 -0.89 -5.81
N SER A 72 -1.32 -1.96 -6.58
CA SER A 72 -2.15 -2.34 -7.73
C SER A 72 -3.65 -2.49 -7.40
N PRO A 73 -4.05 -3.15 -6.30
CA PRO A 73 -5.47 -3.32 -5.98
C PRO A 73 -6.15 -1.97 -5.76
N ILE A 74 -5.48 -1.04 -5.07
CA ILE A 74 -6.08 0.26 -4.78
C ILE A 74 -6.16 1.12 -6.04
N ILE A 75 -5.17 1.05 -6.93
CA ILE A 75 -5.22 1.73 -8.23
C ILE A 75 -6.41 1.21 -9.04
N ILE A 76 -6.59 -0.12 -9.14
CA ILE A 76 -7.69 -0.73 -9.89
C ILE A 76 -9.05 -0.34 -9.30
N PHE A 77 -9.22 -0.45 -7.98
CA PHE A 77 -10.47 -0.08 -7.31
C PHE A 77 -10.81 1.41 -7.49
N THR A 78 -9.81 2.28 -7.41
CA THR A 78 -10.04 3.73 -7.56
C THR A 78 -10.33 4.09 -9.02
N CYS A 79 -9.65 3.47 -9.98
CA CYS A 79 -9.98 3.63 -11.41
C CYS A 79 -11.41 3.17 -11.73
N LEU A 80 -11.85 2.02 -11.18
CA LEU A 80 -13.22 1.56 -11.33
C LEU A 80 -14.22 2.53 -10.68
N TYR A 81 -13.92 3.02 -9.48
CA TYR A 81 -14.76 4.01 -8.80
C TYR A 81 -14.95 5.28 -9.63
N VAL A 82 -13.89 5.79 -10.28
CA VAL A 82 -13.98 6.94 -11.18
C VAL A 82 -14.82 6.64 -12.41
N LEU A 83 -14.59 5.47 -13.03
CA LEU A 83 -15.27 5.06 -14.26
C LEU A 83 -16.79 4.95 -14.07
N PHE A 84 -17.23 4.45 -12.91
CA PHE A 84 -18.65 4.21 -12.62
C PHE A 84 -19.34 5.37 -11.91
N SER A 85 -18.63 6.20 -11.14
CA SER A 85 -19.25 7.31 -10.39
C SER A 85 -19.35 8.61 -11.19
N GLY A 86 -18.56 8.78 -12.26
CA GLY A 86 -18.52 10.03 -13.04
C GLY A 86 -17.94 11.23 -12.28
N PHE A 87 -17.42 11.04 -11.07
CA PHE A 87 -16.88 12.11 -10.20
C PHE A 87 -15.39 12.40 -10.45
N ALA A 88 -15.03 12.65 -11.71
CA ALA A 88 -13.66 13.01 -12.10
C ALA A 88 -13.05 14.20 -11.34
N PRO A 89 -13.78 15.30 -11.01
CA PRO A 89 -13.19 16.45 -10.32
C PRO A 89 -12.79 16.14 -8.87
N ARG A 90 -13.60 15.34 -8.15
CA ARG A 90 -13.30 14.91 -6.78
C ARG A 90 -12.13 13.95 -6.74
N PHE A 91 -12.07 13.03 -7.72
CA PHE A 91 -10.95 12.11 -7.84
C PHE A 91 -9.62 12.84 -8.02
N ILE A 92 -9.56 13.83 -8.90
CA ILE A 92 -8.33 14.60 -9.15
C ILE A 92 -7.91 15.38 -7.90
N ALA A 93 -8.86 15.97 -7.18
CA ALA A 93 -8.58 16.83 -6.05
C ALA A 93 -8.22 16.08 -4.75
N ILE A 94 -8.78 14.89 -4.54
CA ILE A 94 -8.72 14.20 -3.23
C ILE A 94 -8.10 12.81 -3.38
N ASP A 95 -8.64 11.98 -4.26
CA ASP A 95 -8.26 10.56 -4.29
C ASP A 95 -6.90 10.33 -4.96
N LEU A 96 -6.60 11.07 -6.03
CA LEU A 96 -5.34 11.00 -6.77
C LEU A 96 -4.10 11.30 -5.90
N PRO A 97 -4.05 12.40 -5.13
CA PRO A 97 -2.90 12.66 -4.25
C PRO A 97 -2.75 11.61 -3.14
N ILE A 98 -3.85 11.08 -2.60
CA ILE A 98 -3.80 9.99 -1.61
C ILE A 98 -3.22 8.72 -2.25
N LEU A 99 -3.65 8.39 -3.47
CA LEU A 99 -3.14 7.26 -4.24
C LEU A 99 -1.63 7.39 -4.51
N ALA A 100 -1.18 8.60 -4.85
CA ALA A 100 0.23 8.91 -5.08
C ALA A 100 1.07 8.73 -3.81
N ILE A 101 0.55 9.15 -2.65
CA ILE A 101 1.21 8.96 -1.35
C ILE A 101 1.28 7.46 -1.01
N CYS A 102 0.18 6.72 -1.15
CA CYS A 102 0.16 5.28 -0.88
C CYS A 102 1.12 4.49 -1.78
N THR A 103 1.14 4.78 -3.08
CA THR A 103 2.05 4.14 -4.04
C THR A 103 3.52 4.44 -3.73
N PHE A 104 3.85 5.72 -3.46
CA PHE A 104 5.20 6.11 -3.07
C PHE A 104 5.63 5.45 -1.76
N SER A 105 4.76 5.45 -0.75
CA SER A 105 5.01 4.79 0.54
C SER A 105 5.22 3.28 0.41
N ALA A 106 4.45 2.60 -0.44
CA ALA A 106 4.62 1.16 -0.69
C ALA A 106 5.99 0.85 -1.31
N VAL A 107 6.40 1.62 -2.31
CA VAL A 107 7.70 1.47 -2.98
C VAL A 107 8.85 1.79 -2.03
N LEU A 108 8.72 2.87 -1.25
CA LEU A 108 9.70 3.27 -0.25
C LEU A 108 9.85 2.21 0.84
N GLY A 109 8.73 1.68 1.34
CA GLY A 109 8.72 0.57 2.28
C GLY A 109 9.45 -0.65 1.72
N CYS A 110 9.11 -1.08 0.51
CA CYS A 110 9.80 -2.19 -0.16
C CYS A 110 11.31 -1.96 -0.32
N PHE A 111 11.72 -0.73 -0.63
CA PHE A 111 13.14 -0.36 -0.70
C PHE A 111 13.83 -0.47 0.66
N ILE A 112 13.20 0.03 1.73
CA ILE A 112 13.71 -0.07 3.10
C ILE A 112 13.83 -1.55 3.52
N GLY A 113 12.77 -2.35 3.30
CA GLY A 113 12.76 -3.78 3.59
C GLY A 113 13.91 -4.51 2.89
N LYS A 114 14.11 -4.25 1.59
CA LYS A 114 15.23 -4.80 0.82
C LYS A 114 16.59 -4.41 1.40
N ARG A 115 16.76 -3.15 1.79
CA ARG A 115 18.01 -2.66 2.40
C ARG A 115 18.30 -3.34 3.73
N LEU A 116 17.28 -3.53 4.57
CA LEU A 116 17.40 -4.28 5.82
C LEU A 116 17.79 -5.73 5.52
N THR A 117 17.14 -6.41 4.59
CA THR A 117 17.51 -7.77 4.18
C THR A 117 18.97 -7.87 3.75
N ASN A 118 19.46 -6.94 2.94
CA ASN A 118 20.86 -6.95 2.51
C ASN A 118 21.85 -6.69 3.66
N LEU A 119 21.49 -5.84 4.63
CA LEU A 119 22.34 -5.53 5.78
C LEU A 119 22.41 -6.67 6.81
N TYR A 120 21.29 -7.37 7.03
CA TYR A 120 21.20 -8.41 8.05
C TYR A 120 21.50 -9.82 7.50
N ILE A 121 21.18 -10.12 6.24
CA ILE A 121 21.45 -11.42 5.61
C ILE A 121 22.77 -11.41 4.83
N GLY A 122 23.20 -10.26 4.29
CA GLY A 122 24.50 -10.14 3.62
C GLY A 122 25.71 -10.18 4.57
N ARG A 123 25.47 -10.17 5.89
CA ARG A 123 26.51 -10.21 6.94
C ARG A 123 26.78 -11.62 7.49
N THR A 124 26.02 -12.62 7.04
CA THR A 124 26.13 -14.02 7.49
C THR A 124 26.83 -14.93 6.47
N ASN A 125 27.41 -14.37 5.41
CA ASN A 125 28.33 -15.05 4.49
C ASN A 125 29.70 -14.40 4.58
#